data_AF-A0A3P7Q669-F1
#
_entry.id   AF-A0A3P7Q669-F1
#
_cell.length_a   1.000
_cell.length_b   1.000
_cell.length_c   1.000
_cell.angle_alpha   90.00
_cell.angle_beta   90.00
_cell.angle_gamma   90.00
#
_symmetry.space_group_name_H-M   'P 1'
#
loop_
_entity.id
_entity.type
_entity.pdbx_description
1 polymer ?
#
loop_
_entity_poly.entity_id
_entity_poly.type
_entity_poly.pdbx_seq_one_letter_code
_entity_poly.pdbx_strand_id
1 'polypeptide(L)'
;MELTVDPLGRTPLGNYELAIRCLGAVIFYLKYCLADTEILSLGLIKEYQPPDAVSSTPGLSDQPFYERQVNMVLDSVTLENLEILSTGIKGSIKGSLLERLDSCCTPFGRRLLRSWVVNPPCHPATITRRQDAIEELMLLAPQLQGVRDGLRRLPDLERLLTK
;
A
#
# COMPACT_ATOMS: atom_id res chain seq x y z
N MET A 1 -37.60 1.04 -6.31
CA MET A 1 -37.79 0.15 -5.15
C MET A 1 -37.01 0.78 -4.03
N GLU A 2 -37.71 1.53 -3.18
CA GLU A 2 -37.12 2.44 -2.19
C GLU A 2 -36.28 1.65 -1.18
N LEU A 3 -35.02 2.06 -1.03
CA LEU A 3 -34.17 1.65 0.07
C LEU A 3 -34.88 2.07 1.36
N THR A 4 -35.39 1.09 2.10
CA THR A 4 -35.84 1.27 3.47
C THR A 4 -34.65 1.76 4.28
N VAL A 5 -34.57 3.07 4.49
CA VAL A 5 -33.54 3.70 5.30
C VAL A 5 -33.74 3.23 6.73
N ASP A 6 -32.90 2.31 7.19
CA ASP A 6 -32.90 1.84 8.57
C ASP A 6 -32.66 3.05 9.50
N PRO A 7 -33.65 3.45 10.33
CA PRO A 7 -33.55 4.62 11.19
C PRO A 7 -32.47 4.45 12.28
N LEU A 8 -31.99 3.23 12.52
CA LEU A 8 -30.94 2.93 13.50
C LEU A 8 -29.54 2.82 12.89
N GLY A 9 -29.42 2.85 11.55
CA GLY A 9 -28.14 2.72 10.84
C GLY A 9 -27.41 1.39 11.12
N ARG A 10 -28.15 0.33 11.46
CA ARG A 10 -27.61 -1.00 11.79
C ARG A 10 -27.57 -1.92 10.57
N THR A 11 -28.31 -1.62 9.52
CA THR A 11 -28.23 -2.35 8.25
C THR A 11 -27.03 -1.89 7.43
N PRO A 12 -26.30 -2.81 6.79
CA PRO A 12 -25.23 -2.45 5.87
C PRO A 12 -25.79 -1.62 4.71
N LEU A 13 -25.04 -0.60 4.30
CA LEU A 13 -25.31 0.12 3.06
C LEU A 13 -25.24 -0.85 1.87
N GLY A 14 -26.11 -0.68 0.87
CA GLY A 14 -26.28 -1.65 -0.22
C GLY A 14 -25.01 -1.95 -1.01
N ASN A 15 -24.11 -0.97 -1.19
CA ASN A 15 -22.83 -1.14 -1.86
C ASN A 15 -21.74 -1.80 -0.99
N TYR A 16 -21.98 -1.98 0.31
CA TYR A 16 -21.04 -2.56 1.28
C TYR A 16 -21.47 -3.94 1.80
N GLU A 17 -22.59 -4.48 1.33
CA GLU A 17 -23.14 -5.75 1.83
C GLU A 17 -22.12 -6.90 1.73
N LEU A 18 -21.46 -7.06 0.58
CA LEU A 18 -20.44 -8.09 0.38
C LEU A 18 -19.23 -7.88 1.31
N ALA A 19 -18.77 -6.64 1.45
CA ALA A 19 -17.63 -6.30 2.31
C ALA A 19 -17.91 -6.67 3.78
N ILE A 20 -19.11 -6.37 4.28
CA ILE A 20 -19.52 -6.68 5.66
C ILE A 20 -19.68 -8.20 5.87
N ARG A 21 -20.18 -8.93 4.87
CA ARG A 21 -20.23 -10.41 4.91
C ARG A 21 -18.83 -11.02 4.99
N CYS A 22 -17.88 -10.55 4.17
CA CYS A 22 -16.48 -11.00 4.21
C CYS A 22 -15.82 -10.64 5.55
N LEU A 23 -16.06 -9.43 6.06
CA LEU A 23 -15.56 -9.01 7.37
C LEU A 23 -16.08 -9.93 8.49
N GLY A 24 -17.36 -10.31 8.45
CA GLY A 24 -17.93 -11.27 9.40
C GLY A 24 -17.22 -12.63 9.39
N ALA A 25 -16.89 -13.16 8.21
CA ALA A 25 -16.14 -14.41 8.07
C ALA A 25 -14.71 -14.29 8.63
N VAL A 26 -14.02 -13.18 8.37
CA VAL A 26 -12.69 -12.91 8.94
C VAL A 26 -12.76 -12.81 10.46
N ILE A 27 -13.71 -12.05 11.01
CA ILE A 27 -13.91 -11.92 12.47
C ILE A 27 -14.21 -13.29 13.10
N PHE A 28 -15.06 -14.10 12.46
CA PHE A 28 -15.35 -15.45 12.94
C PHE A 28 -14.08 -16.30 13.00
N TYR A 29 -13.23 -16.25 11.97
CA TYR A 29 -11.97 -16.99 11.96
C TYR A 29 -10.97 -16.45 12.99
N LEU A 30 -10.88 -15.13 13.16
CA LEU A 30 -10.03 -14.52 14.20
C LEU A 30 -10.47 -14.93 15.61
N LYS A 31 -11.78 -15.01 15.85
CA LYS A 31 -12.35 -15.55 17.10
C LYS A 31 -11.98 -17.01 17.30
N TYR A 32 -12.04 -17.81 16.25
CA TYR A 32 -11.62 -19.21 16.29
C TYR A 32 -10.13 -19.35 16.65
N CYS A 33 -9.28 -18.45 16.16
CA CYS A 33 -7.86 -18.38 16.51
C CYS A 33 -7.56 -17.67 17.84
N LEU A 34 -8.58 -17.17 18.56
CA LEU A 34 -8.45 -16.40 19.81
C LEU A 34 -7.61 -15.11 19.67
N ALA A 35 -7.60 -14.51 18.48
CA ALA A 35 -6.81 -13.31 18.16
C ALA A 35 -7.69 -12.08 17.84
N ASP A 36 -9.02 -12.19 17.97
CA ASP A 36 -9.95 -11.14 17.57
C ASP A 36 -9.84 -9.89 18.45
N THR A 37 -9.70 -10.06 19.77
CA THR A 37 -9.60 -8.91 20.70
C THR A 37 -8.33 -8.09 20.46
N GLU A 38 -7.19 -8.75 20.30
CA GLU A 38 -5.90 -8.11 20.02
C GLU A 38 -5.94 -7.34 18.70
N ILE A 39 -6.45 -7.95 17.62
CA ILE A 39 -6.44 -7.34 16.29
C ILE A 39 -7.52 -6.26 16.14
N LEU A 40 -8.75 -6.49 16.63
CA LEU A 40 -9.85 -5.55 16.45
C LEU A 40 -9.72 -4.31 17.38
N SER A 41 -9.11 -4.47 18.55
CA SER A 41 -8.90 -3.34 19.48
C SER A 41 -7.95 -2.28 18.94
N LEU A 42 -7.06 -2.64 18.00
CA LEU A 42 -6.20 -1.68 17.31
C LEU A 42 -7.00 -0.66 16.49
N GLY A 43 -8.24 -0.98 16.09
CA GLY A 43 -9.12 -0.08 15.34
C GLY A 43 -8.60 0.30 13.95
N LEU A 44 -7.60 -0.41 13.43
CA LEU A 44 -6.93 -0.12 12.15
C LEU A 44 -7.71 -0.69 10.96
N ILE A 45 -8.87 -0.12 10.67
CA ILE A 45 -9.70 -0.49 9.52
C ILE A 45 -9.52 0.56 8.43
N LYS A 46 -9.12 0.14 7.24
CA LYS A 46 -8.99 0.98 6.05
C LYS A 46 -9.82 0.41 4.93
N GLU A 47 -10.57 1.26 4.26
CA GLU A 47 -11.28 0.89 3.04
C GLU A 47 -10.27 0.62 1.92
N TYR A 48 -10.39 -0.54 1.28
CA TYR A 48 -9.59 -0.86 0.10
C TYR A 48 -10.30 -0.32 -1.13
N GLN A 49 -9.70 0.69 -1.75
CA GLN A 49 -10.14 1.17 -3.05
C GLN A 49 -9.21 0.61 -4.13
N PRO A 50 -9.73 -0.15 -5.11
CA PRO A 50 -8.89 -0.69 -6.15
C PRO A 50 -8.45 0.46 -7.09
N PRO A 51 -7.21 0.43 -7.60
CA PRO A 51 -6.61 1.59 -8.26
C PRO A 51 -7.25 1.92 -9.62
N ASP A 52 -7.99 0.99 -10.20
CA ASP A 52 -8.78 1.13 -11.42
C ASP A 52 -10.15 1.79 -11.20
N ALA A 53 -10.67 1.87 -9.96
CA ALA A 53 -11.99 2.44 -9.69
C ALA A 53 -12.15 3.92 -10.10
N VAL A 54 -11.06 4.70 -10.11
CA VAL A 54 -11.09 6.13 -10.44
C VAL A 54 -11.29 6.38 -11.95
N SER A 55 -11.02 5.38 -12.80
CA SER A 55 -11.03 5.50 -14.26
C SER A 55 -12.42 5.55 -14.91
N SER A 56 -13.49 5.30 -14.15
CA SER A 56 -14.82 5.02 -14.70
C SER A 56 -15.81 6.20 -14.71
N THR A 57 -15.38 7.42 -14.33
CA THR A 57 -16.26 8.60 -14.33
C THR A 57 -16.36 9.22 -15.74
N PRO A 58 -17.52 9.12 -16.43
CA PRO A 58 -17.68 9.69 -17.77
C PRO A 58 -17.81 11.21 -17.65
N GLY A 59 -16.81 11.95 -18.15
CA GLY A 59 -16.84 13.42 -18.20
C GLY A 59 -15.48 14.13 -18.00
N LEU A 60 -14.45 13.43 -17.54
CA LEU A 60 -13.13 14.01 -17.26
C LEU A 60 -12.13 13.91 -18.44
N SER A 61 -12.61 13.76 -19.68
CA SER A 61 -11.73 13.54 -20.84
C SER A 61 -10.75 14.68 -21.13
N ASP A 62 -11.08 15.90 -20.70
CA ASP A 62 -10.28 17.11 -20.94
C ASP A 62 -9.23 17.38 -19.84
N GLN A 63 -9.29 16.64 -18.71
CA GLN A 63 -8.33 16.78 -17.63
C GLN A 63 -7.06 15.95 -17.88
N PRO A 64 -5.89 16.43 -17.45
CA PRO A 64 -4.64 15.71 -17.58
C PRO A 64 -4.72 14.34 -16.87
N PHE A 65 -4.05 13.33 -17.43
CA PHE A 65 -4.11 11.94 -16.98
C PHE A 65 -3.90 11.75 -15.46
N TYR A 66 -2.99 12.52 -14.86
CA TYR A 66 -2.65 12.41 -13.45
C TYR A 66 -3.70 12.98 -12.48
N GLU A 67 -4.69 13.74 -12.97
CA GLU A 67 -5.85 14.16 -12.15
C GLU A 67 -6.91 13.06 -12.07
N ARG A 68 -6.98 12.22 -13.09
CA ARG A 68 -7.87 11.05 -13.12
C ARG A 68 -7.26 9.85 -12.40
N GLN A 69 -5.94 9.77 -12.32
CA GLN A 69 -5.24 8.62 -11.78
C GLN A 69 -4.02 9.06 -10.97
N VAL A 70 -4.08 8.87 -9.66
CA VAL A 70 -3.04 9.30 -8.71
C VAL A 70 -1.77 8.43 -8.85
N ASN A 71 -1.95 7.13 -9.10
CA ASN A 71 -0.89 6.14 -9.21
C ASN A 71 -1.07 5.27 -10.44
N MET A 72 0.05 4.87 -11.05
CA MET A 72 0.07 3.94 -12.17
C MET A 72 -0.49 2.58 -11.73
N VAL A 73 -1.50 2.11 -12.45
CA VAL A 73 -2.07 0.77 -12.23
C VAL A 73 -1.15 -0.25 -12.90
N LEU A 74 -0.65 -1.18 -12.10
CA LEU A 74 0.12 -2.35 -12.56
C LEU A 74 -0.68 -3.60 -12.19
N ASP A 75 -1.19 -4.31 -13.19
CA ASP A 75 -1.92 -5.56 -12.97
C ASP A 75 -0.96 -6.71 -12.65
N SER A 76 -1.51 -7.85 -12.20
CA SER A 76 -0.69 -9.01 -11.81
C SER A 76 0.20 -9.50 -12.95
N VAL A 77 -0.30 -9.48 -14.19
CA VAL A 77 0.45 -9.91 -15.38
C VAL A 77 1.62 -8.97 -15.66
N THR A 78 1.43 -7.65 -15.56
CA THR A 78 2.52 -6.68 -15.73
C THR A 78 3.56 -6.79 -14.62
N LEU A 79 3.12 -6.98 -13.36
CA LEU A 79 4.04 -7.15 -12.23
C LEU A 79 4.94 -8.38 -12.38
N GLU A 80 4.40 -9.48 -12.92
CA GLU A 80 5.14 -10.72 -13.19
C GLU A 80 6.06 -10.59 -14.41
N ASN A 81 5.54 -10.08 -15.53
CA ASN A 81 6.30 -9.93 -16.78
C ASN A 81 7.50 -8.98 -16.64
N LEU A 82 7.37 -7.95 -15.80
CA LEU A 82 8.45 -7.00 -15.51
C LEU A 82 9.30 -7.40 -14.31
N GLU A 83 9.04 -8.58 -13.72
CA GLU A 83 9.77 -9.12 -12.57
C GLU A 83 9.93 -8.11 -11.41
N ILE A 84 8.86 -7.36 -11.12
CA ILE A 84 8.94 -6.20 -10.22
C ILE A 84 9.21 -6.63 -8.78
N LEU A 85 8.45 -7.61 -8.29
CA LEU A 85 8.52 -8.09 -6.90
C LEU A 85 9.33 -9.37 -6.73
N SER A 86 9.30 -10.22 -7.75
CA SER A 86 9.93 -11.54 -7.78
C SER A 86 10.11 -11.98 -9.22
N THR A 87 11.12 -12.81 -9.47
CA THR A 87 11.38 -13.39 -10.79
C THR A 87 10.48 -14.58 -11.06
N GLY A 88 10.16 -14.81 -12.34
CA GLY A 88 9.38 -15.99 -12.76
C GLY A 88 10.09 -17.31 -12.46
N ILE A 89 11.41 -17.29 -12.32
CA ILE A 89 12.22 -18.44 -11.91
C ILE A 89 12.08 -18.62 -10.39
N LYS A 90 11.15 -19.49 -9.98
CA LYS A 90 10.93 -19.96 -8.59
C LYS A 90 10.33 -18.94 -7.60
N GLY A 91 9.78 -17.81 -8.06
CA GLY A 91 9.25 -16.78 -7.15
C GLY A 91 10.32 -16.16 -6.25
N SER A 92 11.59 -16.29 -6.64
CA SER A 92 12.72 -15.73 -5.93
C SER A 92 12.68 -14.20 -6.03
N ILE A 93 12.99 -13.51 -4.94
CA ILE A 93 13.21 -12.05 -4.98
C ILE A 93 14.52 -11.74 -5.72
N LYS A 94 15.48 -12.67 -5.73
CA LYS A 94 16.77 -12.47 -6.41
C LYS A 94 16.58 -12.32 -7.91
N GLY A 95 17.08 -11.23 -8.48
CA GLY A 95 16.93 -10.82 -9.87
C GLY A 95 15.79 -9.83 -10.12
N SER A 96 14.92 -9.58 -9.14
CA SER A 96 13.79 -8.63 -9.30
C SER A 96 14.22 -7.17 -9.22
N LEU A 97 13.38 -6.28 -9.75
CA LEU A 97 13.56 -4.83 -9.59
C LEU A 97 13.62 -4.43 -8.11
N LEU A 98 12.76 -5.02 -7.27
CA LEU A 98 12.73 -4.73 -5.83
C LEU A 98 14.06 -5.08 -5.16
N GLU A 99 14.66 -6.24 -5.45
CA GLU A 99 15.99 -6.57 -4.91
C GLU A 99 17.03 -5.54 -5.34
N ARG A 100 16.99 -5.12 -6.61
CA ARG A 100 18.00 -4.20 -7.14
C ARG A 100 17.94 -2.82 -6.50
N LEU A 101 16.74 -2.36 -6.13
CA LEU A 101 16.48 -1.05 -5.52
C LEU A 101 16.60 -1.07 -3.99
N ASP A 102 16.38 -2.22 -3.35
CA ASP A 102 16.30 -2.34 -1.90
C ASP A 102 17.68 -2.16 -1.23
N SER A 103 17.90 -0.95 -0.73
CA SER A 103 19.02 -0.60 0.15
C SER A 103 18.53 -0.09 1.52
N CYS A 104 17.28 -0.41 1.87
CA CYS A 104 16.63 0.03 3.10
C CYS A 104 17.30 -0.59 4.33
N CYS A 105 17.55 0.25 5.35
CA CYS A 105 18.18 -0.19 6.60
C CYS A 105 17.18 -0.77 7.61
N THR A 106 15.87 -0.57 7.42
CA THR A 106 14.82 -0.98 8.36
C THR A 106 13.76 -1.87 7.68
N PRO A 107 13.13 -2.80 8.41
CA PRO A 107 12.08 -3.67 7.86
C PRO A 107 10.86 -2.91 7.36
N PHE A 108 10.40 -1.91 8.13
CA PHE A 108 9.29 -1.04 7.74
C PHE A 108 9.63 -0.17 6.52
N GLY A 109 10.89 0.26 6.38
CA GLY A 109 11.36 0.95 5.18
C GLY A 109 11.30 0.08 3.93
N ARG A 110 11.69 -1.20 4.06
CA ARG A 110 11.58 -2.18 2.98
C ARG A 110 10.13 -2.44 2.55
N ARG A 111 9.20 -2.53 3.51
CA ARG A 111 7.76 -2.65 3.23
C ARG A 111 7.21 -1.42 2.50
N LEU A 112 7.63 -0.23 2.94
CA LEU A 112 7.25 1.02 2.27
C LEU A 112 7.80 1.09 0.84
N LEU A 113 9.07 0.74 0.63
CA LEU A 113 9.67 0.69 -0.70
C LEU A 113 8.90 -0.27 -1.63
N ARG A 114 8.56 -1.47 -1.13
CA ARG A 114 7.74 -2.42 -1.87
C ARG A 114 6.42 -1.81 -2.30
N SER A 115 5.72 -1.10 -1.41
CA SER A 115 4.46 -0.40 -1.71
C SER A 115 4.63 0.70 -2.77
N TRP A 116 5.73 1.45 -2.73
CA TRP A 116 6.00 2.51 -3.71
C TRP A 116 6.32 1.97 -5.10
N VAL A 117 7.06 0.87 -5.18
CA VAL A 117 7.45 0.26 -6.46
C VAL A 117 6.23 -0.30 -7.20
N VAL A 118 5.26 -0.87 -6.48
CA VAL A 118 4.03 -1.39 -7.10
C VAL A 118 2.95 -0.33 -7.33
N ASN A 119 3.08 0.85 -6.73
CA ASN A 119 2.15 1.97 -6.94
C ASN A 119 2.92 3.26 -7.30
N PRO A 120 3.57 3.33 -8.48
CA PRO A 120 4.29 4.54 -8.90
C PRO A 120 3.34 5.74 -8.98
N PRO A 121 3.73 6.94 -8.48
CA PRO A 121 2.89 8.14 -8.61
C PRO A 121 2.85 8.62 -10.07
N CYS A 122 1.70 9.13 -10.52
CA CYS A 122 1.56 9.75 -11.85
C CYS A 122 1.66 11.28 -11.80
N HIS A 123 1.40 11.89 -10.64
CA HIS A 123 1.37 13.34 -10.49
C HIS A 123 2.78 13.94 -10.59
N PRO A 124 3.06 14.85 -11.55
CA PRO A 124 4.39 15.41 -11.77
C PRO A 124 4.98 16.04 -10.52
N ALA A 125 4.22 16.87 -9.78
CA ALA A 125 4.70 17.48 -8.55
C ALA A 125 5.14 16.46 -7.47
N THR A 126 4.50 15.28 -7.39
CA THR A 126 4.91 14.23 -6.45
C THR A 126 6.20 13.56 -6.90
N ILE A 127 6.36 13.36 -8.22
CA ILE A 127 7.58 12.80 -8.81
C ILE A 127 8.75 13.76 -8.59
N THR A 128 8.58 15.04 -8.93
CA THR A 128 9.61 16.07 -8.75
C THR A 128 10.01 16.20 -7.29
N ARG A 129 9.07 16.28 -6.34
CA ARG A 129 9.41 16.31 -4.90
C ARG A 129 10.24 15.11 -4.44
N ARG A 130 10.01 13.92 -4.99
CA ARG A 130 10.82 12.74 -4.68
C ARG A 130 12.21 12.84 -5.29
N GLN A 131 12.33 13.38 -6.50
CA GLN A 131 13.61 13.63 -7.17
C GLN A 131 14.42 14.68 -6.39
N ASP A 132 13.81 15.80 -6.03
CA ASP A 132 14.43 16.86 -5.22
C ASP A 132 14.96 16.30 -3.89
N ALA A 133 14.15 15.50 -3.19
CA ALA A 133 14.58 14.86 -1.94
C ALA A 133 15.76 13.90 -2.15
N ILE A 134 15.84 13.20 -3.28
CA ILE A 134 16.99 12.34 -3.62
C ILE A 134 18.23 13.22 -3.87
N GLU A 135 18.11 14.31 -4.62
CA GLU A 135 19.20 15.24 -4.88
C GLU A 135 19.76 15.85 -3.59
N GLU A 136 18.88 16.32 -2.69
CA GLU A 136 19.27 16.83 -1.38
C GLU A 136 20.03 15.78 -0.55
N LEU A 137 19.54 14.53 -0.53
CA LEU A 137 20.21 13.44 0.19
C LEU A 137 21.54 13.07 -0.44
N MET A 138 21.69 13.16 -1.76
CA MET A 138 22.97 12.92 -2.44
C MET A 138 24.03 13.95 -2.06
N LEU A 139 23.63 15.23 -1.88
CA LEU A 139 24.54 16.29 -1.42
C LEU A 139 25.00 16.08 0.03
N LEU A 140 24.18 15.43 0.85
CA LEU A 140 24.46 15.13 2.27
C LEU A 140 25.05 13.73 2.52
N ALA A 141 25.49 13.03 1.46
CA ALA A 141 25.94 11.64 1.54
C ALA A 141 26.96 11.34 2.67
N PRO A 142 27.96 12.20 2.96
CA PRO A 142 28.90 11.97 4.06
C PRO A 142 28.22 11.99 5.44
N GLN A 143 27.26 12.88 5.67
CA GLN A 143 26.53 12.96 6.95
C GLN A 143 25.52 11.82 7.11
N LEU A 144 24.95 11.33 6.01
CA LEU A 144 23.97 10.26 6.04
C LEU A 144 24.52 8.93 6.54
N GLN A 145 25.82 8.70 6.50
CA GLN A 145 26.41 7.47 7.02
C GLN A 145 26.09 7.27 8.51
N GLY A 146 26.20 8.32 9.32
CA GLY A 146 25.84 8.26 10.74
C GLY A 146 24.35 8.00 10.97
N VAL A 147 23.49 8.58 10.13
CA VAL A 147 22.04 8.33 10.17
C VAL A 147 21.72 6.88 9.81
N ARG A 148 22.36 6.33 8.76
CA ARG A 148 22.19 4.93 8.36
C ARG A 148 22.61 3.97 9.47
N ASP A 149 23.70 4.26 10.16
CA ASP A 149 24.18 3.45 11.28
C ASP A 149 23.23 3.51 12.49
N GLY A 150 22.57 4.64 12.72
CA GLY A 150 21.46 4.74 13.67
C GLY A 150 20.25 3.91 13.26
N LEU A 151 19.82 4.03 12.00
CA LEU A 151 18.66 3.30 11.46
C LEU A 151 18.84 1.77 11.50
N ARG A 152 20.06 1.27 11.26
CA ARG A 152 20.36 -0.17 11.33
C ARG A 152 20.16 -0.77 12.72
N ARG A 153 20.21 0.05 13.78
CA ARG A 153 19.98 -0.41 15.17
C ARG A 153 18.50 -0.50 15.52
N LEU A 154 17.62 0.06 14.70
CA LEU A 154 16.20 0.05 14.98
C LEU A 154 15.61 -1.34 14.72
N PRO A 155 14.85 -1.91 15.67
CA PRO A 155 14.11 -3.15 15.44
C PRO A 155 12.91 -2.89 14.50
N ASP A 156 12.15 -3.94 14.22
CA ASP A 156 10.89 -3.82 13.47
C ASP A 156 9.81 -3.14 14.33
N LEU A 157 9.87 -1.81 14.43
CA LEU A 157 8.99 -1.01 15.29
C LEU A 157 7.50 -1.20 14.96
N GLU A 158 7.14 -1.28 13.68
CA GLU A 158 5.75 -1.50 13.26
C GLU A 158 5.18 -2.80 13.85
N ARG A 159 6.00 -3.86 13.91
CA ARG A 159 5.60 -5.14 14.53
C ARG A 159 5.69 -5.15 16.04
N LEU A 160 6.57 -4.33 16.63
CA LEU A 160 6.65 -4.19 18.08
C LEU A 160 5.45 -3.43 18.65
N LEU A 161 4.89 -2.48 17.90
CA LEU A 161 3.68 -1.75 18.30
C LEU A 161 2.41 -2.61 18.24
N THR A 162 2.45 -3.72 17.50
CA THR A 162 1.34 -4.68 17.38
C THR A 162 1.52 -5.93 18.25
N LYS A 163 2.60 -6.00 19.04
CA LYS A 163 2.82 -7.02 20.07
C LYS A 163 2.30 -6.52 21.41
#